data_AF-A0A0P0GNM7-F1
#
_entry.id   AF-A0A0P0GNM7-F1
#
_cell.length_a   1.000
_cell.length_b   1.000
_cell.length_c   1.000
_cell.angle_alpha   90.00
_cell.angle_beta   90.00
_cell.angle_gamma   90.00
#
_symmetry.space_group_name_H-M   'P 1'
#
loop_
_entity.id
_entity.type
_entity.pdbx_description
1 polymer ?
#
loop_
_entity_poly.entity_id
_entity_poly.type
_entity_poly.pdbx_seq_one_letter_code
_entity_poly.pdbx_strand_id
1 'polypeptide(L)'
;MDAFYASVEQRDNPELRGKPIAVGYAEERGVVAAASYEARRYGVRSAMASTKAKRMCPQLIFVHGRMEVYHEVSRQIHEIFHEYTDIIEPLSLDEAFLDVTENKPGILLAVDIAKEIKQKIRNELNLVASAGISYNKFLAKIASDYRKPDGLCTIHPDQAMDFIARLPIESFWGVGPVTAKKMHSLGIHNGEQLRACSQAMLLREFGKVGALYYDCARGIDLRPVEAVRIRKSIGCEHTLEKDISQRSSVIIELYHAAVELVGRLEHNDFKGNTLTLKIKFHDFSQITRSITQSKELITLDVILPLAKQLLKEVDYEHHPIRLIGLSVSNPREDTGEKGVWEQLSFEFSDWK
;
A
#
# COMPACT_ATOMS: atom_id res chain seq x y z
N MET A 1 -8.72 9.21 3.82
CA MET A 1 -9.91 9.99 3.45
C MET A 1 -11.07 9.02 3.31
N ASP A 2 -12.29 9.52 3.17
CA ASP A 2 -13.46 8.67 2.99
C ASP A 2 -13.78 8.48 1.51
N ALA A 3 -13.73 7.22 1.04
CA ALA A 3 -13.97 6.83 -0.36
C ALA A 3 -13.23 7.72 -1.38
N PHE A 4 -11.96 8.02 -1.12
CA PHE A 4 -11.21 9.15 -1.69
C PHE A 4 -11.49 9.47 -3.16
N TYR A 5 -11.14 8.58 -4.10
CA TYR A 5 -11.32 8.87 -5.52
C TYR A 5 -12.79 9.10 -5.89
N ALA A 6 -13.71 8.30 -5.36
CA ALA A 6 -15.13 8.48 -5.62
C ALA A 6 -15.66 9.82 -5.05
N SER A 7 -15.19 10.21 -3.86
CA SER A 7 -15.54 11.50 -3.25
C SER A 7 -15.00 12.68 -4.06
N VAL A 8 -13.80 12.59 -4.63
CA VAL A 8 -13.25 13.60 -5.55
C VAL A 8 -14.10 13.70 -6.82
N GLU A 9 -14.48 12.57 -7.42
CA GLU A 9 -15.35 12.58 -8.61
C GLU A 9 -16.75 13.15 -8.32
N GLN A 10 -17.35 12.83 -7.18
CA GLN A 10 -18.64 13.39 -6.75
C GLN A 10 -18.54 14.88 -6.38
N ARG A 11 -17.40 15.33 -5.86
CA ARG A 11 -17.14 16.75 -5.60
C ARG A 11 -17.14 17.54 -6.89
N ASP A 12 -16.32 17.09 -7.86
CA ASP A 12 -16.07 17.79 -9.12
C ASP A 12 -17.22 17.64 -10.14
N ASN A 13 -18.00 16.56 -10.05
CA ASN A 13 -19.18 16.33 -10.86
C ASN A 13 -20.45 16.16 -9.98
N PRO A 14 -21.22 17.24 -9.76
CA PRO A 14 -22.42 17.21 -8.93
C PRO A 14 -23.48 16.19 -9.35
N GLU A 15 -23.55 15.81 -10.63
CA GLU A 15 -24.51 14.83 -11.12
C GLU A 15 -24.25 13.42 -10.58
N LEU A 16 -23.05 13.15 -10.07
CA LEU A 16 -22.66 11.85 -9.50
C LEU A 16 -23.01 11.72 -8.02
N ARG A 17 -23.37 12.82 -7.35
CA ARG A 17 -23.67 12.83 -5.91
C ARG A 17 -24.93 12.01 -5.61
N GLY A 18 -24.88 11.18 -4.57
CA GLY A 18 -26.00 10.30 -4.20
C GLY A 18 -26.19 9.10 -5.13
N LYS A 19 -25.38 8.95 -6.18
CA LYS A 19 -25.42 7.80 -7.10
C LYS A 19 -24.34 6.78 -6.74
N PRO A 20 -24.61 5.47 -6.93
CA PRO A 20 -23.59 4.45 -6.76
C PRO A 20 -22.56 4.56 -7.88
N ILE A 21 -21.39 5.12 -7.55
CA ILE A 21 -20.26 5.21 -8.46
C ILE A 21 -19.08 4.33 -8.01
N ALA A 22 -18.29 3.88 -8.98
CA ALA A 22 -17.00 3.23 -8.80
C ALA A 22 -15.96 3.87 -9.73
N VAL A 23 -14.78 4.19 -9.19
CA VAL A 23 -13.62 4.59 -9.99
C VAL A 23 -12.89 3.35 -10.48
N GLY A 24 -12.64 3.26 -11.77
CA GLY A 24 -11.99 2.12 -12.42
C GLY A 24 -12.52 1.89 -13.83
N TYR A 25 -12.05 0.82 -14.47
CA TYR A 25 -12.46 0.46 -15.82
C TYR A 25 -13.65 -0.51 -15.78
N ALA A 26 -14.66 -0.24 -16.59
CA ALA A 26 -15.90 -1.02 -16.64
C ALA A 26 -15.78 -2.36 -17.41
N GLU A 27 -14.56 -2.74 -17.76
CA GLU A 27 -14.17 -3.84 -18.64
C GLU A 27 -14.07 -5.19 -17.91
N GLU A 28 -13.94 -6.27 -18.68
CA GLU A 28 -13.90 -7.64 -18.15
C GLU A 28 -12.73 -7.89 -17.18
N ARG A 29 -11.57 -7.29 -17.46
CA ARG A 29 -10.36 -7.37 -16.64
C ARG A 29 -10.20 -6.20 -15.67
N GLY A 30 -11.15 -5.26 -15.69
CA GLY A 30 -11.15 -4.10 -14.82
C GLY A 30 -11.37 -4.46 -13.35
N VAL A 31 -10.87 -3.59 -12.47
CA VAL A 31 -11.08 -3.66 -11.03
C VAL A 31 -11.59 -2.32 -10.50
N VAL A 32 -12.37 -2.36 -9.43
CA VAL A 32 -12.81 -1.18 -8.70
C VAL A 32 -11.64 -0.64 -7.88
N ALA A 33 -11.13 0.54 -8.23
CA ALA A 33 -10.10 1.22 -7.46
C ALA A 33 -10.71 1.81 -6.17
N ALA A 34 -11.83 2.53 -6.31
CA ALA A 34 -12.59 3.08 -5.18
C ALA A 34 -14.09 2.97 -5.45
N ALA A 35 -14.87 2.68 -4.41
CA ALA A 35 -16.33 2.68 -4.45
C ALA A 35 -16.89 3.75 -3.51
N SER A 36 -17.86 4.51 -4.01
CA SER A 36 -18.70 5.43 -3.23
C SER A 36 -19.45 4.71 -2.11
N TYR A 37 -19.89 5.44 -1.09
CA TYR A 37 -20.66 4.84 0.01
C TYR A 37 -22.01 4.29 -0.48
N GLU A 38 -22.61 4.90 -1.49
CA GLU A 38 -23.82 4.46 -2.17
C GLU A 38 -23.61 3.11 -2.85
N ALA A 39 -22.49 2.92 -3.56
CA ALA A 39 -22.13 1.63 -4.15
C ALA A 39 -21.79 0.58 -3.08
N ARG A 40 -21.14 0.99 -1.98
CA ARG A 40 -20.78 0.11 -0.86
C ARG A 40 -21.99 -0.53 -0.17
N ARG A 41 -23.18 0.07 -0.23
CA ARG A 41 -24.43 -0.51 0.29
C ARG A 41 -24.85 -1.77 -0.48
N TYR A 42 -24.48 -1.87 -1.75
CA TYR A 42 -24.69 -3.06 -2.59
C TYR A 42 -23.58 -4.10 -2.42
N GLY A 43 -22.64 -3.89 -1.50
CA GLY A 43 -21.50 -4.76 -1.27
C GLY A 43 -20.33 -4.53 -2.24
N VAL A 44 -20.39 -3.52 -3.11
CA VAL A 44 -19.24 -3.14 -3.94
C VAL A 44 -18.09 -2.65 -3.05
N ARG A 45 -16.87 -3.10 -3.33
CA ARG A 45 -15.66 -2.80 -2.55
C ARG A 45 -14.47 -2.58 -3.48
N SER A 46 -13.45 -1.87 -3.00
CA SER A 46 -12.17 -1.77 -3.70
C SER A 46 -11.55 -3.14 -3.93
N ALA A 47 -10.73 -3.26 -4.98
CA ALA A 47 -10.13 -4.50 -5.49
C ALA A 47 -11.14 -5.57 -5.97
N MET A 48 -12.44 -5.26 -6.04
CA MET A 48 -13.44 -6.13 -6.64
C MET A 48 -13.36 -6.07 -8.17
N ALA A 49 -13.50 -7.22 -8.85
CA ALA A 49 -13.63 -7.25 -10.31
C ALA A 49 -14.84 -6.43 -10.79
N SER A 50 -14.67 -5.63 -11.83
CA SER A 50 -15.70 -4.72 -12.34
C SER A 50 -16.97 -5.46 -12.79
N THR A 51 -16.82 -6.64 -13.39
CA THR A 51 -17.94 -7.51 -13.78
C THR A 51 -18.77 -7.97 -12.57
N LYS A 52 -18.11 -8.34 -11.47
CA LYS A 52 -18.77 -8.71 -10.22
C LYS A 52 -19.47 -7.50 -9.61
N ALA A 53 -18.81 -6.33 -9.59
CA ALA A 53 -19.39 -5.10 -9.08
C ALA A 53 -20.66 -4.70 -9.85
N LYS A 54 -20.66 -4.77 -11.19
CA LYS A 54 -21.86 -4.54 -12.02
C LYS A 54 -22.98 -5.55 -11.74
N ARG A 55 -22.65 -6.82 -11.54
CA ARG A 55 -23.67 -7.83 -11.18
C ARG A 55 -24.31 -7.54 -9.81
N MET A 56 -23.53 -7.03 -8.85
CA MET A 56 -24.01 -6.67 -7.51
C MET A 56 -24.81 -5.36 -7.50
N CYS A 57 -24.48 -4.43 -8.40
CA CYS A 57 -25.13 -3.14 -8.55
C CYS A 57 -25.31 -2.84 -10.06
N PRO A 58 -26.40 -3.28 -10.71
CA PRO A 58 -26.62 -3.08 -12.14
C PRO A 58 -26.60 -1.61 -12.60
N GLN A 59 -26.99 -0.70 -11.70
CA GLN A 59 -26.97 0.76 -11.89
C GLN A 59 -25.62 1.43 -11.54
N LEU A 60 -24.56 0.65 -11.29
CA LEU A 60 -23.25 1.17 -10.92
C LEU A 60 -22.65 1.98 -12.07
N ILE A 61 -22.31 3.23 -11.78
CA ILE A 61 -21.67 4.13 -12.73
C ILE A 61 -20.15 3.98 -12.58
N PHE A 62 -19.47 3.62 -13.66
CA PHE A 62 -18.01 3.62 -13.69
C PHE A 62 -17.48 4.97 -14.14
N VAL A 63 -16.51 5.49 -13.41
CA VAL A 63 -15.80 6.73 -13.71
C VAL A 63 -14.33 6.41 -13.94
N HIS A 64 -13.74 6.95 -15.00
CA HIS A 64 -12.32 6.80 -15.28
C HIS A 64 -11.50 7.57 -14.23
N GLY A 65 -10.43 6.95 -13.73
CA GLY A 65 -9.59 7.54 -12.71
C GLY A 65 -8.77 8.73 -13.23
N ARG A 66 -8.85 9.88 -12.56
CA ARG A 66 -8.04 11.07 -12.84
C ARG A 66 -6.86 11.17 -11.86
N MET A 67 -5.86 10.31 -12.05
CA MET A 67 -4.75 10.15 -11.09
C MET A 67 -4.03 11.46 -10.75
N GLU A 68 -3.77 12.32 -11.74
CA GLU A 68 -3.14 13.64 -11.52
C GLU A 68 -3.94 14.51 -10.54
N VAL A 69 -5.27 14.52 -10.68
CA VAL A 69 -6.17 15.27 -9.77
C VAL A 69 -6.13 14.66 -8.37
N TYR A 70 -6.07 13.33 -8.25
CA TYR A 70 -6.00 12.68 -6.93
C TYR A 70 -4.68 12.97 -6.23
N HIS A 71 -3.57 13.02 -6.97
CA HIS A 71 -2.27 13.44 -6.45
C HIS A 71 -2.28 14.90 -5.99
N GLU A 72 -2.87 15.80 -6.76
CA GLU A 72 -2.98 17.21 -6.41
C GLU A 72 -3.83 17.41 -5.14
N VAL A 73 -4.99 16.75 -5.04
CA VAL A 73 -5.82 16.80 -3.83
C VAL A 73 -5.08 16.18 -2.63
N SER A 74 -4.34 15.08 -2.83
CA SER A 74 -3.48 14.49 -1.79
C SER A 74 -2.45 15.50 -1.28
N ARG A 75 -1.82 16.27 -2.17
CA ARG A 75 -0.84 17.31 -1.81
C ARG A 75 -1.48 18.38 -0.93
N GLN A 76 -2.65 18.88 -1.33
CA GLN A 76 -3.42 19.86 -0.56
C GLN A 76 -3.79 19.34 0.84
N ILE A 77 -4.16 18.07 0.96
CA ILE A 77 -4.42 17.44 2.27
C ILE A 77 -3.14 17.40 3.13
N HIS A 78 -1.99 17.07 2.53
CA HIS A 78 -0.72 17.05 3.26
C HIS A 78 -0.26 18.45 3.68
N GLU A 79 -0.55 19.49 2.90
CA GLU A 79 -0.31 20.87 3.29
C GLU A 79 -1.07 21.22 4.58
N ILE A 80 -2.34 20.83 4.68
CA ILE A 80 -3.12 20.96 5.92
C ILE A 80 -2.45 20.19 7.07
N PHE A 81 -1.96 18.97 6.84
CA PHE A 81 -1.26 18.21 7.89
C PHE A 81 0.02 18.91 8.38
N HIS A 82 0.78 19.52 7.46
CA HIS A 82 2.01 20.24 7.78
C HIS A 82 1.79 21.50 8.63
N GLU A 83 0.56 22.01 8.74
CA GLU A 83 0.24 23.06 9.72
C GLU A 83 0.34 22.56 11.18
N TYR A 84 0.22 21.24 11.40
CA TYR A 84 0.18 20.64 12.75
C TYR A 84 1.48 19.94 13.14
N THR A 85 2.13 19.24 12.21
CA THR A 85 3.38 18.50 12.47
C THR A 85 4.15 18.28 11.17
N ASP A 86 5.48 18.17 11.25
CA ASP A 86 6.31 17.72 10.13
C ASP A 86 6.58 16.20 10.15
N ILE A 87 6.18 15.52 11.24
CA ILE A 87 6.34 14.08 11.39
C ILE A 87 5.11 13.38 10.81
N ILE A 88 5.11 13.26 9.49
CA ILE A 88 4.00 12.69 8.70
C ILE A 88 4.49 11.49 7.91
N GLU A 89 3.89 10.32 8.10
CA GLU A 89 4.18 9.09 7.34
C GLU A 89 3.01 8.76 6.39
N PRO A 90 3.10 9.10 5.09
CA PRO A 90 2.08 8.74 4.12
C PRO A 90 2.05 7.23 3.88
N LEU A 91 0.86 6.62 4.01
CA LEU A 91 0.62 5.22 3.66
C LEU A 91 0.13 5.07 2.23
N SER A 92 -0.66 6.04 1.77
CA SER A 92 -1.21 6.13 0.42
C SER A 92 -1.55 7.59 0.10
N LEU A 93 -2.17 7.87 -1.06
CA LEU A 93 -2.60 9.23 -1.41
C LEU A 93 -3.62 9.82 -0.44
N ASP A 94 -4.33 8.99 0.30
CA ASP A 94 -5.45 9.45 1.10
C ASP A 94 -5.29 9.12 2.59
N GLU A 95 -4.17 8.55 2.99
CA GLU A 95 -3.94 8.11 4.37
C GLU A 95 -2.51 8.39 4.80
N ALA A 96 -2.35 8.96 5.98
CA ALA A 96 -1.07 9.21 6.62
C ALA A 96 -1.18 9.03 8.14
N PHE A 97 -0.08 8.66 8.78
CA PHE A 97 0.10 8.84 10.22
C PHE A 97 0.71 10.21 10.49
N LEU A 98 0.27 10.85 11.56
CA LEU A 98 0.80 12.11 12.05
C LEU A 98 1.24 11.88 13.50
N ASP A 99 2.48 12.20 13.83
CA ASP A 99 2.90 12.33 15.24
C ASP A 99 2.64 13.75 15.70
N VAL A 100 1.71 13.89 16.65
CA VAL A 100 1.27 15.19 17.20
C VAL A 100 1.58 15.30 18.69
N THR A 101 2.49 14.45 19.20
CA THR A 101 2.96 14.48 20.59
C THR A 101 3.51 15.87 20.93
N GLU A 102 4.35 16.40 20.04
CA GLU A 102 4.69 17.82 19.97
C GLU A 102 4.10 18.37 18.67
N ASN A 103 3.19 19.34 18.76
CA ASN A 103 2.51 19.92 17.61
C ASN A 103 2.75 21.43 17.51
N LYS A 104 2.84 21.94 16.28
CA LYS A 104 3.18 23.34 15.99
C LYS A 104 2.23 24.35 16.66
N PRO A 105 0.89 24.12 16.72
CA PRO A 105 -0.03 25.06 17.33
C PRO A 105 -0.07 25.02 18.88
N GLY A 106 0.58 24.03 19.52
CA GLY A 106 0.52 23.86 20.97
C GLY A 106 -0.85 23.41 21.51
N ILE A 107 -1.65 22.72 20.70
CA ILE A 107 -2.95 22.16 21.10
C ILE A 107 -2.71 20.97 22.04
N LEU A 108 -3.39 20.97 23.19
CA LEU A 108 -3.18 19.97 24.25
C LEU A 108 -3.72 18.58 23.89
N LEU A 109 -4.87 18.51 23.21
CA LEU A 109 -5.54 17.24 22.95
C LEU A 109 -5.50 16.89 21.45
N ALA A 110 -4.93 15.73 21.12
CA ALA A 110 -4.89 15.21 19.75
C ALA A 110 -6.28 15.05 19.11
N VAL A 111 -7.33 14.85 19.92
CA VAL A 111 -8.71 14.80 19.44
C VAL A 111 -9.16 16.14 18.83
N ASP A 112 -8.68 17.26 19.35
CA ASP A 112 -9.03 18.59 18.87
C ASP A 112 -8.25 18.94 17.60
N ILE A 113 -6.97 18.55 17.53
CA ILE A 113 -6.18 18.58 16.28
C ILE A 113 -6.90 17.81 15.17
N ALA A 114 -7.36 16.58 15.44
CA ALA A 114 -8.05 15.77 14.46
C ALA A 114 -9.39 16.39 14.00
N LYS A 115 -10.12 17.07 14.90
CA LYS A 115 -11.35 17.81 14.53
C LYS A 115 -11.02 19.01 13.64
N GLU A 116 -9.99 19.79 13.97
CA GLU A 116 -9.59 20.94 13.16
C GLU A 116 -9.13 20.51 11.76
N ILE A 117 -8.29 19.47 11.66
CA ILE A 117 -7.86 18.90 10.37
C ILE A 117 -9.07 18.47 9.54
N LYS A 118 -10.00 17.71 10.14
CA LYS A 118 -11.24 17.30 9.46
C LYS A 118 -12.05 18.52 8.97
N GLN A 119 -12.18 19.55 9.81
CA GLN A 119 -12.94 20.76 9.47
C GLN A 119 -12.26 21.56 8.34
N LYS A 120 -10.93 21.69 8.36
CA LYS A 120 -10.14 22.32 7.28
C LYS A 120 -10.30 21.57 5.97
N ILE A 121 -10.13 20.25 5.97
CA ILE A 121 -10.37 19.42 4.78
C ILE A 121 -11.80 19.60 4.25
N ARG A 122 -12.79 19.67 5.15
CA ARG A 122 -14.19 19.91 4.79
C ARG A 122 -14.39 21.27 4.12
N ASN A 123 -13.84 22.32 4.72
CA ASN A 123 -14.04 23.71 4.30
C ASN A 123 -13.25 24.05 3.02
N GLU A 124 -11.99 23.63 2.96
CA GLU A 124 -11.05 24.01 1.90
C GLU A 124 -11.19 23.11 0.68
N LEU A 125 -11.43 21.81 0.89
CA LEU A 125 -11.40 20.81 -0.19
C LEU A 125 -12.77 20.23 -0.51
N ASN A 126 -13.81 20.58 0.24
CA ASN A 126 -15.17 20.02 0.12
C ASN A 126 -15.20 18.47 0.18
N LEU A 127 -14.30 17.88 0.96
CA LEU A 127 -14.17 16.44 1.15
C LEU A 127 -14.40 16.05 2.61
N VAL A 128 -14.62 14.76 2.86
CA VAL A 128 -14.76 14.20 4.21
C VAL A 128 -13.58 13.27 4.51
N ALA A 129 -13.12 13.33 5.75
CA ALA A 129 -12.07 12.48 6.27
C ALA A 129 -12.55 11.81 7.55
N SER A 130 -12.08 10.59 7.80
CA SER A 130 -12.19 9.95 9.10
C SER A 130 -10.83 9.92 9.78
N ALA A 131 -10.81 10.07 11.10
CA ALA A 131 -9.57 10.14 11.89
C ALA A 131 -9.60 9.17 13.07
N GLY A 132 -8.44 8.57 13.35
CA GLY A 132 -8.21 7.69 14.49
C GLY A 132 -7.10 8.24 15.35
N ILE A 133 -7.31 8.28 16.67
CA ILE A 133 -6.35 8.81 17.64
C ILE A 133 -6.02 7.71 18.65
N SER A 134 -4.75 7.45 18.86
CA SER A 134 -4.25 6.60 19.94
C SER A 134 -2.77 6.88 20.19
N TYR A 135 -2.18 6.21 21.18
CA TYR A 135 -0.79 6.36 21.61
C TYR A 135 0.22 5.57 20.75
N ASN A 136 -0.23 4.82 19.74
CA ASN A 136 0.64 4.13 18.78
C ASN A 136 -0.03 3.95 17.41
N LYS A 137 0.77 3.66 16.38
CA LYS A 137 0.30 3.53 14.98
C LYS A 137 -0.74 2.42 14.81
N PHE A 138 -0.52 1.25 15.40
CA PHE A 138 -1.45 0.13 15.33
C PHE A 138 -2.87 0.50 15.76
N LEU A 139 -3.04 1.07 16.96
CA LEU A 139 -4.34 1.45 17.47
C LEU A 139 -4.93 2.66 16.75
N ALA A 140 -4.11 3.64 16.39
CA ALA A 140 -4.56 4.81 15.63
C ALA A 140 -5.14 4.39 14.26
N LYS A 141 -4.50 3.43 13.58
CA LYS A 141 -4.99 2.87 12.31
C LYS A 141 -6.32 2.15 12.45
N ILE A 142 -6.49 1.35 13.50
CA ILE A 142 -7.76 0.65 13.74
C ILE A 142 -8.86 1.66 14.07
N ALA A 143 -8.56 2.64 14.92
CA ALA A 143 -9.50 3.69 15.29
C ALA A 143 -9.99 4.48 14.07
N SER A 144 -9.12 4.74 13.08
CA SER A 144 -9.48 5.53 11.91
C SER A 144 -10.51 4.84 11.01
N ASP A 145 -10.53 3.50 10.99
CA ASP A 145 -11.49 2.70 10.24
C ASP A 145 -12.79 2.42 11.02
N TYR A 146 -12.75 2.44 12.36
CA TYR A 146 -13.83 1.96 13.24
C TYR A 146 -15.16 2.71 13.10
N ARG A 147 -15.12 4.03 12.82
CA ARG A 147 -16.32 4.89 12.74
C ARG A 147 -16.57 5.51 11.36
N LYS A 148 -15.98 4.95 10.29
CA LYS A 148 -16.21 5.45 8.91
C LYS A 148 -17.68 5.31 8.50
N PRO A 149 -18.25 6.23 7.69
CA PRO A 149 -17.68 7.48 7.16
C PRO A 149 -17.74 8.67 8.13
N ASP A 150 -16.95 9.71 7.84
CA ASP A 150 -16.86 10.98 8.58
C ASP A 150 -16.68 10.77 10.09
N GLY A 151 -16.02 9.67 10.45
CA GLY A 151 -15.82 9.23 11.80
C GLY A 151 -14.68 9.96 12.49
N LEU A 152 -14.74 10.01 13.81
CA LEU A 152 -13.60 10.31 14.65
C LEU A 152 -13.65 9.34 15.83
N CYS A 153 -12.56 8.61 16.06
CA CYS A 153 -12.48 7.63 17.13
C CYS A 153 -11.15 7.77 17.88
N THR A 154 -11.24 7.82 19.21
CA THR A 154 -10.07 7.80 20.09
C THR A 154 -10.06 6.49 20.86
N ILE A 155 -8.90 5.82 20.91
CA ILE A 155 -8.66 4.69 21.80
C ILE A 155 -7.71 5.17 22.90
N HIS A 156 -8.25 5.37 24.10
CA HIS A 156 -7.46 5.80 25.25
C HIS A 156 -6.58 4.65 25.78
N PRO A 157 -5.36 4.90 26.29
CA PRO A 157 -4.53 3.87 26.91
C PRO A 157 -5.28 2.97 27.91
N ASP A 158 -6.10 3.56 28.78
CA ASP A 158 -6.88 2.84 29.79
C ASP A 158 -7.92 1.87 29.21
N GLN A 159 -8.34 2.06 27.97
CA GLN A 159 -9.35 1.24 27.30
C GLN A 159 -8.73 0.29 26.26
N ALA A 160 -7.45 0.45 25.95
CA ALA A 160 -6.81 -0.23 24.82
C ALA A 160 -6.81 -1.75 24.98
N MET A 161 -6.49 -2.27 26.16
CA MET A 161 -6.39 -3.72 26.39
C MET A 161 -7.73 -4.43 26.27
N ASP A 162 -8.80 -3.82 26.75
CA ASP A 162 -10.17 -4.34 26.64
C ASP A 162 -10.69 -4.24 25.22
N PHE A 163 -10.37 -3.14 24.53
CA PHE A 163 -10.70 -2.95 23.12
C PHE A 163 -10.04 -4.02 22.25
N ILE A 164 -8.72 -4.22 22.41
CA ILE A 164 -7.94 -5.23 21.67
C ILE A 164 -8.49 -6.63 21.93
N ALA A 165 -8.80 -6.97 23.19
CA ALA A 165 -9.29 -8.30 23.55
C ALA A 165 -10.52 -8.73 22.73
N ARG A 166 -11.44 -7.79 22.48
CA ARG A 166 -12.71 -8.04 21.77
C ARG A 166 -12.58 -7.91 20.26
N LEU A 167 -11.48 -7.35 19.77
CA LEU A 167 -11.31 -7.03 18.36
C LEU A 167 -11.16 -8.33 17.53
N PRO A 168 -11.99 -8.55 16.50
CA PRO A 168 -11.80 -9.66 15.56
C PRO A 168 -10.44 -9.57 14.88
N ILE A 169 -9.83 -10.72 14.61
CA ILE A 169 -8.46 -10.77 14.10
C ILE A 169 -8.31 -10.12 12.71
N GLU A 170 -9.36 -10.13 11.89
CA GLU A 170 -9.41 -9.46 10.59
C GLU A 170 -9.37 -7.94 10.69
N SER A 171 -9.67 -7.38 11.87
CA SER A 171 -9.60 -5.94 12.11
C SER A 171 -8.20 -5.51 12.56
N PHE A 172 -7.27 -6.43 12.82
CA PHE A 172 -5.88 -6.08 13.13
C PHE A 172 -5.19 -5.56 11.87
N TRP A 173 -4.57 -4.38 11.99
CA TRP A 173 -3.76 -3.83 10.90
C TRP A 173 -2.60 -4.77 10.57
N GLY A 174 -2.51 -5.21 9.32
CA GLY A 174 -1.52 -6.17 8.85
C GLY A 174 -1.98 -7.64 8.86
N VAL A 175 -3.23 -7.93 9.25
CA VAL A 175 -3.85 -9.25 9.10
C VAL A 175 -4.79 -9.25 7.90
N GLY A 176 -4.34 -9.82 6.78
CA GLY A 176 -5.16 -10.04 5.61
C GLY A 176 -5.99 -11.34 5.68
N PRO A 177 -6.88 -11.60 4.70
CA PRO A 177 -7.77 -12.78 4.71
C PRO A 177 -7.05 -14.13 4.82
N VAL A 178 -5.86 -14.24 4.19
CA VAL A 178 -5.04 -15.46 4.24
C VAL A 178 -4.47 -15.67 5.65
N THR A 179 -3.93 -14.62 6.25
CA THR A 179 -3.39 -14.66 7.62
C THR A 179 -4.50 -14.94 8.63
N ALA A 180 -5.65 -14.27 8.50
CA ALA A 180 -6.82 -14.52 9.35
C ALA A 180 -7.29 -15.97 9.27
N LYS A 181 -7.38 -16.55 8.07
CA LYS A 181 -7.74 -17.96 7.88
C LYS A 181 -6.73 -18.88 8.58
N LYS A 182 -5.43 -18.58 8.51
CA LYS A 182 -4.39 -19.33 9.23
C LYS A 182 -4.57 -19.19 10.75
N MET A 183 -4.79 -17.98 11.25
CA MET A 183 -5.05 -17.73 12.68
C MET A 183 -6.28 -18.50 13.18
N HIS A 184 -7.38 -18.51 12.41
CA HIS A 184 -8.56 -19.33 12.73
C HIS A 184 -8.27 -20.82 12.80
N SER A 185 -7.42 -21.35 11.90
CA SER A 185 -7.03 -22.77 11.96
C SER A 185 -6.22 -23.13 13.22
N LEU A 186 -5.63 -22.13 13.88
CA LEU A 186 -4.93 -22.25 15.16
C LEU A 186 -5.83 -21.90 16.36
N GLY A 187 -7.13 -21.64 16.16
CA GLY A 187 -8.08 -21.25 17.20
C GLY A 187 -7.99 -19.78 17.63
N ILE A 188 -7.35 -18.92 16.83
CA ILE A 188 -7.17 -17.49 17.11
C ILE A 188 -8.15 -16.68 16.28
N HIS A 189 -9.22 -16.17 16.90
CA HIS A 189 -10.29 -15.40 16.28
C HIS A 189 -10.33 -13.93 16.74
N ASN A 190 -9.76 -13.61 17.89
CA ASN A 190 -9.75 -12.25 18.43
C ASN A 190 -8.44 -11.92 19.15
N GLY A 191 -8.29 -10.66 19.58
CA GLY A 191 -7.09 -10.20 20.27
C GLY A 191 -6.84 -10.88 21.61
N GLU A 192 -7.87 -11.31 22.34
CA GLU A 192 -7.70 -12.07 23.59
C GLU A 192 -7.02 -13.41 23.34
N GLN A 193 -7.49 -14.16 22.36
CA GLN A 193 -6.92 -15.46 21.98
C GLN A 193 -5.52 -15.31 21.40
N LEU A 194 -5.28 -14.26 20.61
CA LEU A 194 -3.93 -13.95 20.11
C LEU A 194 -2.99 -13.63 21.27
N ARG A 195 -3.44 -12.87 22.26
CA ARG A 195 -2.65 -12.51 23.45
C ARG A 195 -2.28 -13.74 24.28
N ALA A 196 -3.13 -14.76 24.34
CA ALA A 196 -2.85 -16.01 25.05
C ALA A 196 -1.73 -16.85 24.38
N CYS A 197 -1.38 -16.58 23.12
CA CYS A 197 -0.32 -17.29 22.42
C CYS A 197 1.08 -16.85 22.89
N SER A 198 2.03 -17.80 22.92
CA SER A 198 3.43 -17.50 23.19
C SER A 198 4.10 -16.86 21.98
N GLN A 199 5.08 -15.98 22.22
CA GLN A 199 5.84 -15.33 21.15
C GLN A 199 6.56 -16.36 20.26
N ALA A 200 7.10 -17.42 20.87
CA ALA A 200 7.77 -18.51 20.14
C ALA A 200 6.83 -19.24 19.17
N MET A 201 5.58 -19.48 19.57
CA MET A 201 4.57 -20.06 18.69
C MET A 201 4.25 -19.12 17.52
N LEU A 202 4.03 -17.84 17.79
CA LEU A 202 3.71 -16.87 16.73
C LEU A 202 4.88 -16.67 15.76
N LEU A 203 6.12 -16.67 16.24
CA LEU A 203 7.32 -16.62 15.39
C LEU A 203 7.44 -17.87 14.50
N ARG A 204 7.15 -19.06 15.03
CA ARG A 204 7.19 -20.30 14.24
C ARG A 204 6.12 -20.29 13.16
N GLU A 205 4.90 -19.85 13.48
CA GLU A 205 3.77 -19.90 12.55
C GLU A 205 3.78 -18.76 11.53
N PHE A 206 4.22 -17.56 11.91
CA PHE A 206 4.11 -16.36 11.07
C PHE A 206 5.47 -15.75 10.68
N GLY A 207 6.58 -16.35 11.11
CA GLY A 207 7.92 -15.80 10.89
C GLY A 207 8.11 -14.49 11.66
N LYS A 208 8.90 -13.56 11.09
CA LYS A 208 9.27 -12.29 11.75
C LYS A 208 8.06 -11.45 12.19
N VAL A 209 6.97 -11.45 11.41
CA VAL A 209 5.75 -10.69 11.75
C VAL A 209 5.00 -11.28 12.95
N GLY A 210 5.29 -12.53 13.35
CA GLY A 210 4.74 -13.13 14.55
C GLY A 210 5.09 -12.37 15.84
N ALA A 211 6.29 -11.78 15.91
CA ALA A 211 6.66 -10.90 17.01
C ALA A 211 5.77 -9.64 17.07
N LEU A 212 5.50 -9.03 15.90
CA LEU A 212 4.61 -7.88 15.83
C LEU A 212 3.18 -8.22 16.28
N TYR A 213 2.64 -9.38 15.86
CA TYR A 213 1.32 -9.83 16.33
C TYR A 213 1.28 -10.04 17.84
N TYR A 214 2.34 -10.61 18.42
CA TYR A 214 2.46 -10.78 19.86
C TYR A 214 2.38 -9.44 20.62
N ASP A 215 3.09 -8.43 20.13
CA ASP A 215 3.14 -7.09 20.72
C ASP A 215 1.82 -6.33 20.52
N CYS A 216 1.25 -6.35 19.32
CA CYS A 216 -0.01 -5.67 19.02
C CYS A 216 -1.18 -6.22 19.86
N ALA A 217 -1.22 -7.53 20.13
CA ALA A 217 -2.22 -8.13 21.02
C ALA A 217 -2.12 -7.63 22.48
N ARG A 218 -1.00 -7.00 22.84
CA ARG A 218 -0.71 -6.37 24.13
C ARG A 218 -0.74 -4.84 24.06
N GLY A 219 -1.23 -4.28 22.96
CA GLY A 219 -1.28 -2.83 22.76
C GLY A 219 0.08 -2.19 22.60
N ILE A 220 1.10 -2.96 22.21
CA ILE A 220 2.47 -2.51 22.01
C ILE A 220 2.73 -2.39 20.50
N ASP A 221 3.13 -1.21 20.07
CA ASP A 221 3.68 -0.95 18.74
C ASP A 221 4.67 0.21 18.88
N LEU A 222 5.96 -0.10 18.80
CA LEU A 222 7.06 0.86 19.02
C LEU A 222 7.56 1.48 17.71
N ARG A 223 6.93 1.18 16.57
CA ARG A 223 7.34 1.76 15.28
C ARG A 223 7.04 3.27 15.30
N PRO A 224 8.03 4.14 15.12
CA PRO A 224 7.80 5.59 15.07
C PRO A 224 7.05 5.95 13.78
N VAL A 225 6.47 7.14 13.75
CA VAL A 225 5.99 7.75 12.49
C VAL A 225 7.22 8.18 11.68
N GLU A 226 7.42 7.59 10.50
CA GLU A 226 8.59 7.85 9.66
C GLU A 226 8.29 8.92 8.60
N ALA A 227 8.81 10.14 8.82
CA ALA A 227 8.61 11.25 7.89
C ALA A 227 9.32 11.08 6.54
N VAL A 228 10.46 10.38 6.53
CA VAL A 228 11.29 10.19 5.34
C VAL A 228 11.28 8.73 4.94
N ARG A 229 10.70 8.45 3.77
CA ARG A 229 10.73 7.11 3.17
C ARG A 229 11.62 7.10 1.94
N ILE A 230 12.74 6.39 2.04
CA ILE A 230 13.61 6.13 0.89
C ILE A 230 12.92 5.11 -0.02
N ARG A 231 12.65 5.50 -1.26
CA ARG A 231 12.10 4.60 -2.27
C ARG A 231 13.14 3.52 -2.60
N LYS A 232 12.72 2.25 -2.64
CA LYS A 232 13.62 1.10 -2.87
C LYS A 232 13.52 0.49 -4.27
N SER A 233 12.47 0.84 -5.01
CA SER A 233 12.23 0.34 -6.37
C SER A 233 11.24 1.23 -7.12
N ILE A 234 11.35 1.25 -8.45
CA ILE A 234 10.37 1.80 -9.38
C ILE A 234 10.02 0.72 -10.39
N GLY A 235 8.73 0.56 -10.69
CA GLY A 235 8.26 -0.37 -11.71
C GLY A 235 6.98 0.10 -12.39
N CYS A 236 6.64 -0.59 -13.47
CA CYS A 236 5.38 -0.49 -14.18
C CYS A 236 4.93 -1.91 -14.57
N GLU A 237 3.61 -2.15 -14.54
CA GLU A 237 3.03 -3.42 -14.96
C GLU A 237 1.65 -3.20 -15.55
N HIS A 238 1.34 -3.99 -16.58
CA HIS A 238 0.09 -3.88 -17.33
C HIS A 238 -0.58 -5.23 -17.44
N THR A 239 -1.84 -5.31 -16.97
CA THR A 239 -2.71 -6.43 -17.34
C THR A 239 -3.23 -6.16 -18.73
N LEU A 240 -2.88 -7.00 -19.68
CA LEU A 240 -3.26 -6.87 -21.08
C LEU A 240 -4.75 -7.14 -21.27
N GLU A 241 -5.37 -6.53 -22.28
CA GLU A 241 -6.78 -6.76 -22.62
C GLU A 241 -7.04 -8.22 -23.02
N LYS A 242 -6.09 -8.81 -23.75
CA LYS A 242 -6.10 -10.20 -24.21
C LYS A 242 -4.80 -10.87 -23.82
N ASP A 243 -4.87 -12.16 -23.55
CA ASP A 243 -3.66 -12.93 -23.29
C ASP A 243 -2.87 -13.08 -24.61
N ILE A 244 -1.55 -12.95 -24.53
CA ILE A 244 -0.67 -12.98 -25.70
C ILE A 244 0.34 -14.12 -25.57
N SER A 245 0.56 -14.83 -26.68
CA SER A 245 1.60 -15.85 -26.82
C SER A 245 2.46 -15.63 -28.07
N GLN A 246 2.01 -14.78 -28.99
CA GLN A 246 2.75 -14.48 -30.21
C GLN A 246 3.99 -13.64 -29.88
N ARG A 247 5.16 -14.12 -30.30
CA ARG A 247 6.45 -13.46 -30.06
C ARG A 247 6.48 -11.98 -30.44
N SER A 248 5.88 -11.60 -31.57
CA SER A 248 5.80 -10.19 -31.98
C SER A 248 5.05 -9.34 -30.96
N SER A 249 3.86 -9.78 -30.53
CA SER A 249 3.05 -9.10 -29.52
C SER A 249 3.79 -8.97 -28.19
N VAL A 250 4.43 -10.05 -27.73
CA VAL A 250 5.16 -10.04 -26.44
C VAL A 250 6.33 -9.06 -26.48
N ILE A 251 7.06 -8.99 -27.59
CA ILE A 251 8.19 -8.06 -27.73
C ILE A 251 7.72 -6.60 -27.81
N ILE A 252 6.58 -6.34 -28.44
CA ILE A 252 5.96 -5.00 -28.49
C ILE A 252 5.56 -4.55 -27.07
N GLU A 253 4.85 -5.40 -26.33
CA GLU A 253 4.44 -5.08 -24.96
C GLU A 253 5.65 -4.91 -24.01
N LEU A 254 6.67 -5.75 -24.16
CA LEU A 254 7.92 -5.60 -23.39
C LEU A 254 8.62 -4.27 -23.69
N TYR A 255 8.59 -3.82 -24.96
CA TYR A 255 9.14 -2.52 -25.35
C TYR A 255 8.37 -1.38 -24.69
N HIS A 256 7.04 -1.39 -24.73
CA HIS A 256 6.22 -0.38 -24.07
C HIS A 256 6.46 -0.32 -22.57
N ALA A 257 6.53 -1.47 -21.90
CA ALA A 257 6.88 -1.54 -20.48
C ALA A 257 8.28 -0.97 -20.20
N ALA A 258 9.27 -1.20 -21.08
CA ALA A 258 10.62 -0.68 -20.90
C ALA A 258 10.68 0.84 -21.09
N VAL A 259 9.99 1.37 -22.10
CA VAL A 259 9.91 2.83 -22.35
C VAL A 259 9.25 3.54 -21.16
N GLU A 260 8.14 3.01 -20.68
CA GLU A 260 7.45 3.57 -19.52
C GLU A 260 8.31 3.50 -18.25
N LEU A 261 8.98 2.37 -18.02
CA LEU A 261 9.89 2.23 -16.89
C LEU A 261 10.98 3.30 -16.93
N VAL A 262 11.64 3.51 -18.08
CA VAL A 262 12.67 4.55 -18.24
C VAL A 262 12.11 5.94 -17.92
N GLY A 263 10.96 6.31 -18.50
CA GLY A 263 10.32 7.60 -18.20
C GLY A 263 10.00 7.77 -16.71
N ARG A 264 9.57 6.71 -16.02
CA ARG A 264 9.34 6.72 -14.57
C ARG A 264 10.64 6.86 -13.78
N LEU A 265 11.73 6.25 -14.20
CA LEU A 265 13.04 6.37 -13.56
C LEU A 265 13.57 7.80 -13.68
N GLU A 266 13.51 8.39 -14.86
CA GLU A 266 13.94 9.77 -15.14
C GLU A 266 13.11 10.78 -14.34
N HIS A 267 11.78 10.67 -14.36
CA HIS A 267 10.89 11.59 -13.65
C HIS A 267 11.11 11.60 -12.12
N ASN A 268 11.56 10.48 -11.56
CA ASN A 268 11.76 10.33 -10.11
C ASN A 268 13.23 10.36 -9.68
N ASP A 269 14.16 10.67 -10.59
CA ASP A 269 15.62 10.59 -10.39
C ASP A 269 16.06 9.31 -9.64
N PHE A 270 15.46 8.17 -10.01
CA PHE A 270 15.73 6.91 -9.34
C PHE A 270 16.74 6.07 -10.13
N LYS A 271 17.80 5.65 -9.45
CA LYS A 271 18.88 4.84 -10.03
C LYS A 271 19.01 3.55 -9.24
N GLY A 272 18.91 2.42 -9.91
CA GLY A 272 19.14 1.11 -9.32
C GLY A 272 19.87 0.20 -10.30
N ASN A 273 20.29 -0.96 -9.83
CA ASN A 273 21.16 -1.85 -10.61
C ASN A 273 20.53 -3.23 -10.87
N THR A 274 19.34 -3.50 -10.34
CA THR A 274 18.66 -4.79 -10.50
C THR A 274 17.38 -4.61 -11.30
N LEU A 275 17.33 -5.22 -12.49
CA LEU A 275 16.12 -5.30 -13.31
C LEU A 275 15.34 -6.55 -12.95
N THR A 276 14.03 -6.43 -12.76
CA THR A 276 13.12 -7.56 -12.57
C THR A 276 12.03 -7.53 -13.63
N LEU A 277 11.86 -8.65 -14.34
CA LEU A 277 10.72 -8.98 -15.18
C LEU A 277 9.70 -9.76 -14.35
N LYS A 278 8.45 -9.32 -14.39
CA LYS A 278 7.30 -9.99 -13.79
C LYS A 278 6.34 -10.37 -14.90
N ILE A 279 5.98 -11.66 -14.95
CA ILE A 279 4.98 -12.20 -15.87
C ILE A 279 3.89 -12.86 -15.06
N LYS A 280 2.64 -12.54 -15.37
CA LYS A 280 1.47 -13.30 -14.92
C LYS A 280 0.84 -13.98 -16.13
N PHE A 281 0.48 -15.25 -15.98
CA PHE A 281 -0.14 -16.03 -17.04
C PHE A 281 -1.67 -16.04 -16.95
N HIS A 282 -2.31 -16.60 -17.98
CA HIS A 282 -3.78 -16.70 -18.07
C HIS A 282 -4.43 -17.45 -16.89
N ASP A 283 -3.73 -18.43 -16.30
CA ASP A 283 -4.16 -19.21 -15.14
C ASP A 283 -3.88 -18.52 -13.79
N PHE A 284 -3.47 -17.24 -13.82
CA PHE A 284 -3.11 -16.40 -12.68
C PHE A 284 -1.82 -16.80 -11.94
N SER A 285 -1.11 -17.84 -12.38
CA SER A 285 0.25 -18.10 -11.91
C SER A 285 1.19 -16.96 -12.31
N GLN A 286 2.23 -16.73 -11.51
CA GLN A 286 3.16 -15.63 -11.70
C GLN A 286 4.60 -16.13 -11.56
N ILE A 287 5.47 -15.62 -12.43
CA ILE A 287 6.91 -15.76 -12.29
C ILE A 287 7.60 -14.41 -12.26
N THR A 288 8.75 -14.36 -11.60
CA THR A 288 9.67 -13.23 -11.66
C THR A 288 11.05 -13.73 -12.08
N ARG A 289 11.74 -12.93 -12.89
CA ARG A 289 13.14 -13.13 -13.27
C ARG A 289 13.88 -11.83 -13.06
N SER A 290 15.07 -11.88 -12.49
CA SER A 290 15.83 -10.67 -12.17
C SER A 290 17.30 -10.83 -12.57
N ILE A 291 17.90 -9.72 -13.00
CA ILE A 291 19.33 -9.64 -13.27
C ILE A 291 19.90 -8.37 -12.64
N THR A 292 21.01 -8.53 -11.93
CA THR A 292 21.75 -7.42 -11.32
C THR A 292 22.97 -7.08 -12.18
N GLN A 293 23.17 -5.79 -12.44
CA GLN A 293 24.31 -5.26 -13.16
C GLN A 293 25.26 -4.51 -12.21
N SER A 294 26.51 -4.31 -12.63
CA SER A 294 27.46 -3.48 -11.87
C SER A 294 27.20 -1.98 -12.02
N LYS A 295 26.60 -1.59 -13.16
CA LYS A 295 26.21 -0.23 -13.52
C LYS A 295 24.73 0.01 -13.26
N GLU A 296 24.39 1.28 -13.10
CA GLU A 296 23.01 1.73 -12.93
C GLU A 296 22.21 1.55 -14.22
N LEU A 297 20.95 1.19 -14.06
CA LEU A 297 19.99 0.94 -15.12
C LEU A 297 19.12 2.17 -15.30
N ILE A 298 19.51 3.03 -16.23
CA ILE A 298 18.88 4.34 -16.43
C ILE A 298 18.31 4.55 -17.83
N THR A 299 18.83 3.85 -18.85
CA THR A 299 18.46 4.10 -20.24
C THR A 299 17.81 2.88 -20.91
N LEU A 300 17.01 3.14 -21.94
CA LEU A 300 16.29 2.11 -22.70
C LEU A 300 17.22 1.13 -23.41
N ASP A 301 18.34 1.62 -23.96
CA ASP A 301 19.34 0.82 -24.67
C ASP A 301 20.04 -0.21 -23.77
N VAL A 302 20.07 0.03 -22.46
CA VAL A 302 20.57 -0.92 -21.46
C VAL A 302 19.45 -1.82 -20.94
N ILE A 303 18.28 -1.25 -20.61
CA ILE A 303 17.18 -1.99 -19.97
C ILE A 303 16.53 -2.98 -20.94
N LEU A 304 16.26 -2.59 -22.19
CA LEU A 304 15.52 -3.42 -23.14
C LEU A 304 16.24 -4.73 -23.51
N PRO A 305 17.56 -4.74 -23.79
CA PRO A 305 18.28 -6.00 -24.03
C PRO A 305 18.25 -6.95 -22.83
N LEU A 306 18.39 -6.43 -21.61
CA LEU A 306 18.31 -7.22 -20.38
C LEU A 306 16.90 -7.77 -20.16
N ALA A 307 15.86 -6.97 -20.39
CA ALA A 307 14.47 -7.42 -20.34
C ALA A 307 14.21 -8.55 -21.34
N LYS A 308 14.73 -8.42 -22.58
CA LYS A 308 14.66 -9.48 -23.60
C LYS A 308 15.41 -10.75 -23.18
N GLN A 309 16.53 -10.62 -22.48
CA GLN A 309 17.27 -11.76 -21.94
C GLN A 309 16.44 -12.49 -20.89
N LEU A 310 15.86 -11.77 -19.92
CA LEU A 310 14.98 -12.35 -18.90
C LEU A 310 13.76 -13.05 -19.52
N LEU A 311 13.20 -12.48 -20.59
CA LEU A 311 12.06 -13.05 -21.30
C LEU A 311 12.37 -14.42 -21.95
N LYS A 312 13.63 -14.71 -22.31
CA LYS A 312 14.01 -16.01 -22.91
C LYS A 312 13.81 -17.18 -21.95
N GLU A 313 13.76 -16.92 -20.65
CA GLU A 313 13.54 -17.93 -19.61
C GLU A 313 12.04 -18.15 -19.30
N VAL A 314 11.16 -17.56 -20.10
CA VAL A 314 9.71 -17.62 -19.95
C VAL A 314 9.13 -18.44 -21.09
N ASP A 315 8.46 -19.55 -20.77
CA ASP A 315 7.61 -20.24 -21.73
C ASP A 315 6.28 -19.50 -21.83
N TYR A 316 6.09 -18.77 -22.93
CA TYR A 316 4.83 -18.07 -23.22
C TYR A 316 4.12 -18.58 -24.47
N GLU A 317 4.71 -19.55 -25.18
CA GLU A 317 4.11 -20.15 -26.36
C GLU A 317 2.97 -21.10 -25.94
N HIS A 318 3.20 -21.87 -24.88
CA HIS A 318 2.21 -22.80 -24.30
C HIS A 318 1.49 -22.21 -23.09
N HIS A 319 1.97 -21.08 -22.57
CA HIS A 319 1.42 -20.42 -21.39
C HIS A 319 1.19 -18.93 -21.68
N PRO A 320 0.06 -18.55 -22.28
CA PRO A 320 -0.18 -17.17 -22.68
C PRO A 320 -0.04 -16.16 -21.54
N ILE A 321 0.61 -15.04 -21.84
CA ILE A 321 0.89 -13.95 -20.91
C ILE A 321 -0.34 -13.08 -20.76
N ARG A 322 -0.74 -12.85 -19.50
CA ARG A 322 -1.82 -11.95 -19.09
C ARG A 322 -1.32 -10.58 -18.63
N LEU A 323 -0.16 -10.52 -17.99
CA LEU A 323 0.46 -9.28 -17.51
C LEU A 323 1.97 -9.32 -17.71
N ILE A 324 2.52 -8.18 -18.14
CA ILE A 324 3.96 -7.92 -18.22
C ILE A 324 4.27 -6.73 -17.33
N GLY A 325 5.32 -6.86 -16.51
CA GLY A 325 5.84 -5.77 -15.71
C GLY A 325 7.35 -5.76 -15.65
N LEU A 326 7.92 -4.57 -15.55
CA LEU A 326 9.35 -4.35 -15.34
C LEU A 326 9.53 -3.45 -14.12
N SER A 327 10.59 -3.72 -13.34
CA SER A 327 10.99 -2.85 -12.24
C SER A 327 12.49 -2.79 -12.07
N VAL A 328 13.01 -1.62 -11.70
CA VAL A 328 14.38 -1.44 -11.22
C VAL A 328 14.36 -1.30 -9.70
N SER A 329 15.30 -1.98 -9.05
CA SER A 329 15.51 -1.93 -7.60
C SER A 329 17.00 -1.90 -7.27
N ASN A 330 17.31 -1.96 -5.97
CA ASN A 330 18.66 -1.91 -5.41
C ASN A 330 19.39 -0.61 -5.80
N PRO A 331 18.87 0.55 -5.34
CA PRO A 331 19.57 1.80 -5.50
C PRO A 331 20.89 1.75 -4.74
N ARG A 332 21.93 2.44 -5.26
CA ARG A 332 23.14 2.63 -4.47
C ARG A 332 22.75 3.43 -3.25
N GLU A 333 22.96 2.86 -2.07
CA GLU A 333 22.91 3.64 -0.83
C GLU A 333 24.02 4.68 -0.91
N ASP A 334 23.64 5.95 -0.81
CA ASP A 334 24.62 7.04 -0.78
C ASP A 334 25.44 6.86 0.50
N THR A 335 26.68 6.42 0.34
CA THR A 335 27.56 6.14 1.46
C THR A 335 28.14 7.44 1.95
N GLY A 336 27.33 8.23 2.66
CA GLY A 336 27.86 9.14 3.66
C GLY A 336 28.69 8.31 4.63
N GLU A 337 30.02 8.47 4.55
CA GLU A 337 31.05 7.83 5.38
C GLU A 337 30.73 6.40 5.82
N LYS A 338 30.95 5.43 4.92
CA LYS A 338 31.08 4.03 5.36
C LYS A 338 32.31 3.93 6.25
N GLY A 339 32.07 3.83 7.56
CA GLY A 339 33.03 3.23 8.49
C GLY A 339 33.55 1.92 7.88
N VAL A 340 34.86 1.75 7.95
CA VAL A 340 35.55 0.56 7.49
C VAL A 340 34.85 -0.66 8.11
N TRP A 341 34.29 -1.54 7.28
CA TRP A 341 33.78 -2.82 7.75
C TRP A 341 34.99 -3.67 8.14
N GLU A 342 35.40 -3.59 9.40
CA GLU A 342 36.35 -4.56 9.96
C GLU A 342 35.65 -5.91 10.05
N GLN A 343 36.13 -6.85 9.24
CA GLN A 343 35.80 -8.26 9.39
C GLN A 343 36.27 -8.71 10.77
N LEU A 344 35.37 -9.32 11.56
CA LEU A 344 35.69 -9.92 12.86
C LEU A 344 36.98 -10.75 12.78
N SER A 345 38.05 -10.23 13.37
CA SER A 345 39.27 -10.99 13.63
C SER A 345 39.13 -11.67 14.99
N PHE A 346 39.48 -12.94 15.05
CA PHE A 346 39.63 -13.66 16.32
C PHE A 346 41.12 -13.74 16.62
N GLU A 347 41.55 -13.23 17.77
CA GLU A 347 42.88 -13.55 18.30
C GLU A 347 42.85 -14.97 18.83
N PHE A 348 43.41 -15.91 18.07
CA PHE A 348 43.74 -17.23 18.59
C PHE A 348 45.00 -17.07 19.45
N SER A 349 44.85 -17.16 20.77
CA SER A 349 45.99 -17.39 21.65
C SER A 349 46.43 -18.83 21.46
N ASP A 350 47.70 -19.04 21.09
CA ASP A 350 48.29 -20.37 20.98
C ASP A 350 48.11 -21.09 22.31
N TRP A 351 47.29 -22.15 22.31
CA TRP A 351 47.14 -23.05 23.43
C TRP A 351 48.50 -23.71 23.71
N LYS A 352 49.08 -23.43 24.89
CA LYS A 352 50.27 -24.11 25.41
C LYS A 352 49.93 -25.45 26.04
#